data_AF-A0A2P9CC00-F1
#
_entry.id   AF-A0A2P9CC00-F1
#
_cell.length_a   1.000
_cell.length_b   1.000
_cell.length_c   1.000
_cell.angle_alpha   90.00
_cell.angle_beta   90.00
_cell.angle_gamma   90.00
#
_symmetry.space_group_name_H-M   'P 1'
#
loop_
_entity.id
_entity.type
_entity.pdbx_description
1 polymer ?
#
loop_
_entity_poly.entity_id
_entity_poly.type
_entity_poly.pdbx_seq_one_letter_code
_entity_poly.pdbx_strand_id
1 'polypeptide(L)'
;MKIKRTQKSNTNPLNSFYIGSEQNILKNLIPINTLKENNNKKIIYSYNVLDGFKYKIIIKRKTENINNIYKIVISLDHPNIIKIIQYAESDYYFTTVSEFFSDISLYDTISFSAIYDEEKIRKIIYQIILIVNYLHSNNFLHKKLTPHSFLIKKINNELMIKLDDIHNIEIMPSKLRSKYKSQNIYSIGSITYFLVCGEFPLYYYKNNEKKICISKKLWKNFSYKGRDFIKKILLGNMSSIISLREALDHEWFKENIRQNIYINFEMLRSIYNFWRKNTFKRYILNNLAKLIINEEIYTFQSLFFYLDILQQGSIKYEQYFIIMKKLGLLDGDIKMSFNGLDISRSGKIQFSNIIASLMNSYIKIKKTTAFQFFKKVDYNNEGIITKKKLYKFYNLKTKNEINSYAKKKFTFEEFYNYIRKE
;
A
#
# COMPACT_ATOMS: atom_id res chain seq x y z
N MET A 1 40.34 -28.95 8.26
CA MET A 1 38.96 -29.42 8.48
C MET A 1 37.99 -28.40 7.85
N LYS A 2 37.42 -28.74 6.69
CA LYS A 2 36.54 -27.86 5.88
C LYS A 2 35.18 -27.68 6.56
N ILE A 3 34.85 -26.48 7.02
CA ILE A 3 33.50 -26.17 7.50
C ILE A 3 32.64 -25.77 6.29
N LYS A 4 31.68 -26.64 5.97
CA LYS A 4 30.69 -26.51 4.89
C LYS A 4 29.85 -25.25 5.07
N ARG A 5 29.92 -24.33 4.09
CA ARG A 5 28.86 -23.33 3.86
C ARG A 5 27.58 -24.06 3.49
N THR A 6 26.64 -24.13 4.42
CA THR A 6 25.25 -24.47 4.11
C THR A 6 24.61 -23.30 3.38
N GLN A 7 24.60 -23.36 2.05
CA GLN A 7 23.65 -22.64 1.22
C GLN A 7 22.24 -23.08 1.65
N LYS A 8 21.49 -22.19 2.31
CA LYS A 8 20.03 -22.23 2.31
C LYS A 8 19.53 -21.25 1.27
N SER A 9 19.22 -21.81 0.11
CA SER A 9 18.36 -21.25 -0.92
C SER A 9 17.02 -20.84 -0.31
N ASN A 10 16.71 -19.54 -0.37
CA ASN A 10 15.33 -19.07 -0.43
C ASN A 10 15.27 -17.90 -1.41
N THR A 11 14.87 -18.24 -2.64
CA THR A 11 14.60 -17.33 -3.74
C THR A 11 13.31 -16.55 -3.45
N ASN A 12 13.41 -15.24 -3.21
CA ASN A 12 12.27 -14.32 -3.32
C ASN A 12 12.54 -13.33 -4.47
N PRO A 13 11.73 -13.33 -5.56
CA PRO A 13 12.00 -12.57 -6.78
C PRO A 13 11.56 -11.09 -6.77
N LEU A 14 11.43 -10.44 -5.61
CA LEU A 14 10.78 -9.12 -5.48
C LEU A 14 11.66 -7.94 -5.03
N ASN A 15 12.97 -8.13 -4.87
CA ASN A 15 13.82 -7.08 -4.33
C ASN A 15 14.57 -6.31 -5.43
N SER A 16 14.00 -5.17 -5.82
CA SER A 16 14.74 -4.12 -6.52
C SER A 16 14.63 -2.78 -5.77
N PHE A 17 14.89 -2.84 -4.45
CA PHE A 17 15.17 -1.67 -3.63
C PHE A 17 16.61 -1.78 -3.12
N TYR A 18 17.41 -0.76 -3.41
CA TYR A 18 18.83 -0.72 -3.07
C TYR A 18 19.01 -0.58 -1.55
N ILE A 19 19.90 -1.38 -0.98
CA ILE A 19 20.44 -1.19 0.36
C ILE A 19 21.57 -0.16 0.21
N GLY A 20 21.27 1.11 0.49
CA GLY A 20 22.30 2.15 0.53
C GLY A 20 23.00 2.16 1.89
N SER A 21 24.27 2.58 1.92
CA SER A 21 24.86 3.06 3.17
C SER A 21 24.05 4.27 3.68
N GLU A 22 23.96 4.45 5.00
CA GLU A 22 23.15 5.54 5.61
C GLU A 22 23.46 6.92 5.02
N GLN A 23 24.73 7.20 4.71
CA GLN A 23 25.19 8.45 4.09
C GLN A 23 24.61 8.69 2.68
N ASN A 24 24.32 7.65 1.91
CA ASN A 24 23.83 7.80 0.54
C ASN A 24 22.31 8.03 0.47
N ILE A 25 21.55 7.54 1.45
CA ILE A 25 20.08 7.64 1.45
C ILE A 25 19.60 9.04 1.83
N LEU A 26 20.35 9.73 2.70
CA LEU A 26 20.01 11.07 3.15
C LEU A 26 20.62 12.20 2.30
N LYS A 27 21.50 11.88 1.33
CA LYS A 27 22.31 12.86 0.59
C LYS A 27 21.51 14.03 -0.03
N ASN A 28 20.29 13.77 -0.51
CA ASN A 28 19.46 14.77 -1.19
C ASN A 28 18.29 15.26 -0.32
N LEU A 29 18.24 14.85 0.96
CA LEU A 29 17.13 15.15 1.88
C LEU A 29 17.56 16.25 2.85
N ILE A 30 16.97 17.43 2.71
CA ILE A 30 17.17 18.55 3.62
C ILE A 30 16.14 18.44 4.74
N PRO A 31 16.53 18.35 6.02
CA PRO A 31 15.58 18.33 7.13
C PRO A 31 14.79 19.65 7.20
N ILE A 32 13.48 19.52 7.39
CA ILE A 32 12.56 20.64 7.61
C ILE A 32 12.27 20.72 9.11
N ASN A 33 11.57 19.72 9.66
CA ASN A 33 11.15 19.68 11.06
C ASN A 33 11.43 18.31 11.68
N THR A 34 11.89 18.29 12.92
CA THR A 34 11.97 17.07 13.74
C THR A 34 10.69 16.93 14.57
N LEU A 35 9.91 15.88 14.31
CA LEU A 35 8.64 15.64 15.01
C LEU A 35 8.83 14.92 16.35
N LYS A 36 9.83 14.05 16.42
CA LYS A 36 10.12 13.24 17.60
C LYS A 36 11.57 12.86 17.60
N GLU A 37 12.22 12.98 18.76
CA GLU A 37 13.59 12.53 18.94
C GLU A 37 13.75 11.96 20.35
N ASN A 38 14.17 10.71 20.44
CA ASN A 38 14.63 10.06 21.66
C ASN A 38 15.69 9.00 21.32
N ASN A 39 16.30 8.40 22.34
CA ASN A 39 17.40 7.43 22.17
C ASN A 39 17.05 6.22 21.29
N ASN A 40 15.78 5.92 21.07
CA ASN A 40 15.33 4.74 20.32
C ASN A 40 14.69 5.07 18.97
N LYS A 41 14.21 6.31 18.75
CA LYS A 41 13.46 6.71 17.57
C LYS A 41 13.60 8.20 17.28
N LYS A 42 13.95 8.53 16.03
CA LYS A 42 13.90 9.88 15.47
C LYS A 42 12.96 9.92 14.27
N ILE A 43 12.10 10.93 14.20
CA ILE A 43 11.15 11.17 13.09
C ILE A 43 11.39 12.59 12.56
N ILE A 44 11.68 12.68 11.27
CA ILE A 44 12.05 13.94 10.62
C ILE A 44 11.22 14.09 9.35
N TYR A 45 10.71 15.28 9.10
CA TYR A 45 10.26 15.67 7.77
C TYR A 45 11.39 16.30 7.00
N SER A 46 11.56 15.92 5.75
CA SER A 46 12.63 16.42 4.89
C SER A 46 12.11 16.75 3.50
N TYR A 47 12.73 17.73 2.85
CA TYR A 47 12.52 18.07 1.46
C TYR A 47 13.58 17.40 0.60
N ASN A 48 13.19 16.77 -0.50
CA ASN A 48 14.15 16.25 -1.46
C ASN A 48 14.41 17.27 -2.57
N VAL A 49 15.66 17.71 -2.68
CA VAL A 49 16.05 18.75 -3.64
C VAL A 49 15.94 18.31 -5.10
N LEU A 50 15.89 17.00 -5.38
CA LEU A 50 15.84 16.49 -6.75
C LEU A 50 14.44 16.45 -7.36
N ASP A 51 13.42 16.18 -6.55
CA ASP A 51 12.04 16.02 -7.03
C ASP A 51 11.07 17.05 -6.45
N GLY A 52 11.50 17.79 -5.42
CA GLY A 52 10.70 18.78 -4.74
C GLY A 52 9.60 18.24 -3.83
N PHE A 53 9.64 16.95 -3.47
CA PHE A 53 8.65 16.37 -2.58
C PHE A 53 9.10 16.38 -1.11
N LYS A 54 8.12 16.52 -0.22
CA LYS A 54 8.28 16.28 1.22
C LYS A 54 8.29 14.76 1.47
N TYR A 55 9.16 14.33 2.37
CA TYR A 55 9.33 12.94 2.79
C TYR A 55 9.31 12.84 4.31
N LYS A 56 8.90 11.68 4.81
CA LYS A 56 9.00 11.33 6.22
C LYS A 56 10.11 10.30 6.42
N ILE A 57 11.06 10.67 7.27
CA ILE A 57 12.21 9.85 7.65
C ILE A 57 11.99 9.33 9.05
N ILE A 58 12.14 8.03 9.23
CA ILE A 58 12.12 7.38 10.54
C ILE A 58 13.43 6.64 10.71
N ILE A 59 14.17 7.02 11.75
CA ILE A 59 15.36 6.32 12.22
C ILE A 59 14.96 5.62 13.51
N LYS A 60 15.15 4.31 13.61
CA LYS A 60 14.77 3.56 14.81
C LYS A 60 15.81 2.48 15.12
N ARG A 61 16.09 2.30 16.41
CA ARG A 61 17.04 1.31 16.91
C ARG A 61 16.53 -0.10 16.60
N LYS A 62 17.43 -0.97 16.15
CA LYS A 62 17.12 -2.39 15.93
C LYS A 62 16.78 -3.08 17.24
N THR A 63 15.84 -4.00 17.15
CA THR A 63 15.58 -5.01 18.18
C THR A 63 15.74 -6.39 17.53
N GLU A 64 16.05 -7.41 18.33
CA GLU A 64 16.59 -8.72 17.91
C GLU A 64 15.75 -9.50 16.87
N ASN A 65 14.51 -9.09 16.54
CA ASN A 65 13.58 -9.82 15.68
C ASN A 65 13.26 -9.19 14.30
N ILE A 66 14.02 -8.18 13.85
CA ILE A 66 13.53 -7.26 12.81
C ILE A 66 14.00 -7.54 11.36
N ASN A 67 14.97 -8.42 11.11
CA ASN A 67 15.63 -8.50 9.80
C ASN A 67 14.73 -8.99 8.62
N ASN A 68 13.64 -9.71 8.90
CA ASN A 68 12.71 -10.20 7.86
C ASN A 68 11.48 -9.30 7.67
N ILE A 69 11.09 -8.53 8.69
CA ILE A 69 9.86 -7.72 8.67
C ILE A 69 9.99 -6.54 7.71
N TYR A 70 11.16 -5.90 7.58
CA TYR A 70 11.30 -4.78 6.65
C TYR A 70 11.23 -5.18 5.18
N LYS A 71 11.80 -6.32 4.82
CA LYS A 71 11.67 -6.85 3.45
C LYS A 71 10.21 -7.09 3.08
N ILE A 72 9.41 -7.48 4.06
CA ILE A 72 7.96 -7.62 3.94
C ILE A 72 7.28 -6.27 3.76
N VAL A 73 7.56 -5.28 4.63
CA VAL A 73 6.88 -3.97 4.56
C VAL A 73 7.18 -3.26 3.24
N ILE A 74 8.42 -3.38 2.73
CA ILE A 74 8.82 -2.85 1.42
C ILE A 74 8.05 -3.52 0.26
N SER A 75 7.57 -4.75 0.44
CA SER A 75 6.79 -5.47 -0.56
C SER A 75 5.29 -5.12 -0.58
N LEU A 76 4.82 -4.34 0.40
CA LEU A 76 3.42 -3.89 0.44
C LEU A 76 3.15 -2.92 -0.71
N ASP A 77 2.09 -3.19 -1.45
CA ASP A 77 1.65 -2.41 -2.60
C ASP A 77 0.13 -2.29 -2.57
N HIS A 78 -0.33 -1.30 -1.79
CA HIS A 78 -1.74 -1.01 -1.58
C HIS A 78 -1.95 0.51 -1.63
N PRO A 79 -3.01 1.00 -2.29
CA PRO A 79 -3.27 2.43 -2.46
C PRO A 79 -3.39 3.22 -1.16
N ASN A 80 -3.88 2.57 -0.09
CA ASN A 80 -4.10 3.18 1.23
C ASN A 80 -3.05 2.80 2.29
N ILE A 81 -1.85 2.37 1.89
CA ILE A 81 -0.72 2.15 2.81
C ILE A 81 0.40 3.11 2.41
N ILE A 82 1.05 3.75 3.38
CA ILE A 82 2.18 4.65 3.13
C ILE A 82 3.31 3.89 2.44
N LYS A 83 3.78 4.46 1.34
CA LYS A 83 4.82 3.87 0.53
C LYS A 83 6.22 4.14 1.11
N ILE A 84 7.01 3.07 1.28
CA ILE A 84 8.45 3.19 1.54
C ILE A 84 9.18 3.40 0.21
N ILE A 85 9.98 4.46 0.15
CA ILE A 85 10.71 4.88 -1.05
C ILE A 85 12.17 4.44 -0.99
N GLN A 86 12.77 4.50 0.20
CA GLN A 86 14.15 4.07 0.48
C GLN A 86 14.26 3.44 1.87
N TYR A 87 15.25 2.56 2.01
CA TYR A 87 15.55 1.86 3.26
C TYR A 87 17.07 1.70 3.42
N ALA A 88 17.58 2.05 4.59
CA ALA A 88 18.96 1.85 5.02
C ALA A 88 18.98 0.99 6.29
N GLU A 89 20.06 0.23 6.44
CA GLU A 89 20.32 -0.53 7.66
C GLU A 89 21.79 -0.34 8.03
N SER A 90 22.05 0.08 9.27
CA SER A 90 23.39 0.09 9.91
C SER A 90 23.45 -0.98 10.99
N ASP A 91 24.53 -1.08 11.76
CA ASP A 91 24.64 -2.12 12.79
C ASP A 91 23.57 -2.00 13.89
N TYR A 92 23.23 -0.76 14.28
CA TYR A 92 22.33 -0.49 15.41
C TYR A 92 20.99 0.12 15.02
N TYR A 93 20.87 0.72 13.84
CA TYR A 93 19.67 1.42 13.41
C TYR A 93 19.20 0.94 12.05
N PHE A 94 17.94 1.21 11.77
CA PHE A 94 17.45 1.23 10.40
C PHE A 94 16.81 2.59 10.13
N THR A 95 16.91 3.02 8.88
CA THR A 95 16.38 4.29 8.40
C THR A 95 15.41 4.01 7.26
N THR A 96 14.15 4.45 7.41
CA THR A 96 13.15 4.40 6.33
C THR A 96 12.83 5.80 5.86
N VAL A 97 12.82 5.98 4.55
CA VAL A 97 12.29 7.17 3.88
C VAL A 97 10.97 6.78 3.21
N SER A 98 9.89 7.45 3.60
CA SER A 98 8.54 7.20 3.13
C SER A 98 7.91 8.44 2.51
N GLU A 99 6.93 8.24 1.64
CA GLU A 99 6.14 9.34 1.09
C GLU A 99 5.49 10.17 2.20
N PHE A 100 5.36 11.47 1.97
CA PHE A 100 4.55 12.32 2.82
C PHE A 100 3.11 12.37 2.29
N PHE A 101 2.13 12.11 3.16
CA PHE A 101 0.70 12.15 2.80
C PHE A 101 -0.05 13.30 3.45
N SER A 102 0.06 13.43 4.77
CA SER A 102 -0.61 14.47 5.57
C SER A 102 0.14 14.66 6.88
N ASP A 103 0.03 15.85 7.48
CA ASP A 103 0.52 16.13 8.83
C ASP A 103 -0.51 15.76 9.91
N ILE A 104 -1.73 15.37 9.51
CA ILE A 104 -2.87 15.15 10.42
C ILE A 104 -3.17 13.66 10.52
N SER A 105 -3.10 13.11 11.73
CA SER A 105 -3.60 11.75 12.00
C SER A 105 -5.11 11.74 12.19
N LEU A 106 -5.73 10.57 12.03
CA LEU A 106 -7.16 10.41 12.28
C LEU A 106 -7.52 10.72 13.74
N TYR A 107 -6.62 10.47 14.69
CA TYR A 107 -6.82 10.87 16.08
C TYR A 107 -6.94 12.39 16.23
N ASP A 108 -5.98 13.12 15.65
CA ASP A 108 -5.88 14.57 15.79
C ASP A 108 -7.12 15.28 15.27
N THR A 109 -7.76 14.77 14.21
CA THR A 109 -8.99 15.37 13.67
C THR A 109 -10.09 15.48 14.71
N ILE A 110 -10.33 14.42 15.49
CA ILE A 110 -11.35 14.41 16.53
C ILE A 110 -10.91 15.29 17.71
N SER A 111 -9.63 15.26 18.07
CA SER A 111 -9.09 16.15 19.12
C SER A 111 -9.19 17.64 18.77
N PHE A 112 -9.14 17.99 17.49
CA PHE A 112 -9.40 19.33 16.97
C PHE A 112 -10.88 19.60 16.69
N SER A 113 -11.79 18.84 17.33
CA SER A 113 -13.24 19.03 17.27
C SER A 113 -13.86 18.81 15.88
N ALA A 114 -13.26 17.97 15.03
CA ALA A 114 -13.92 17.55 13.80
C ALA A 114 -15.18 16.73 14.11
N ILE A 115 -16.31 17.16 13.56
CA ILE A 115 -17.56 16.40 13.61
C ILE A 115 -17.77 15.78 12.24
N TYR A 116 -17.58 14.46 12.15
CA TYR A 116 -17.88 13.71 10.95
C TYR A 116 -19.34 13.27 10.96
N ASP A 117 -20.03 13.49 9.85
CA ASP A 117 -21.30 12.82 9.60
C ASP A 117 -21.08 11.31 9.40
N GLU A 118 -22.16 10.55 9.56
CA GLU A 118 -22.12 9.09 9.45
C GLU A 118 -21.62 8.61 8.09
N GLU A 119 -21.89 9.35 7.00
CA GLU A 119 -21.42 8.99 5.68
C GLU A 119 -19.89 9.04 5.58
N LYS A 120 -19.27 10.10 6.11
CA LYS A 120 -17.81 10.24 6.18
C LYS A 120 -17.20 9.17 7.08
N ILE A 121 -17.77 8.93 8.26
CA ILE A 121 -17.28 7.87 9.17
C ILE A 121 -17.31 6.51 8.45
N ARG A 122 -18.41 6.19 7.78
CA ARG A 122 -18.54 4.96 7.00
C ARG A 122 -17.48 4.83 5.90
N LYS A 123 -17.23 5.90 5.14
CA LYS A 123 -16.17 5.93 4.10
C LYS A 123 -14.76 5.73 4.69
N ILE A 124 -14.48 6.31 5.85
CA ILE A 124 -13.21 6.15 6.58
C ILE A 124 -13.05 4.68 7.03
N ILE A 125 -14.06 4.13 7.69
CA ILE A 125 -14.02 2.75 8.20
C ILE A 125 -13.93 1.74 7.07
N TYR A 126 -14.62 1.97 5.95
CA TYR A 126 -14.52 1.12 4.77
C TYR A 126 -13.07 1.03 4.27
N GLN A 127 -12.38 2.16 4.09
CA GLN A 127 -10.96 2.18 3.70
C GLN A 127 -10.06 1.47 4.73
N ILE A 128 -10.32 1.64 6.03
CA ILE A 128 -9.58 0.94 7.10
C ILE A 128 -9.75 -0.58 6.98
N ILE A 129 -10.98 -1.06 6.75
CA ILE A 129 -11.25 -2.49 6.58
C ILE A 129 -10.52 -3.04 5.35
N LEU A 130 -10.49 -2.31 4.22
CA LEU A 130 -9.74 -2.70 3.02
C LEU A 130 -8.24 -2.87 3.31
N ILE A 131 -7.64 -1.92 4.03
CA ILE A 131 -6.23 -1.99 4.45
C ILE A 131 -5.97 -3.25 5.28
N VAL A 132 -6.78 -3.48 6.32
CA VAL A 132 -6.58 -4.63 7.22
C VAL A 132 -6.84 -5.95 6.49
N ASN A 133 -7.80 -6.00 5.57
CA ASN A 133 -8.07 -7.18 4.76
C ASN A 133 -6.90 -7.51 3.83
N TYR A 134 -6.29 -6.48 3.22
CA TYR A 134 -5.05 -6.65 2.45
C TYR A 134 -3.92 -7.24 3.30
N LEU A 135 -3.69 -6.71 4.51
CA LEU A 135 -2.68 -7.24 5.42
C LEU A 135 -2.96 -8.72 5.75
N HIS A 136 -4.19 -9.04 6.18
CA HIS A 136 -4.57 -10.40 6.57
C HIS A 136 -4.48 -11.41 5.42
N SER A 137 -4.78 -10.96 4.19
CA SER A 137 -4.71 -11.75 2.95
C SER A 137 -3.26 -12.04 2.51
N ASN A 138 -2.31 -11.21 2.95
CA ASN A 138 -0.88 -11.42 2.74
C ASN A 138 -0.17 -12.00 3.99
N ASN A 139 -0.94 -12.58 4.92
CA ASN A 139 -0.44 -13.16 6.17
C ASN A 139 0.27 -12.16 7.10
N PHE A 140 -0.16 -10.91 7.10
CA PHE A 140 0.30 -9.88 8.01
C PHE A 140 -0.79 -9.48 9.02
N LEU A 141 -0.34 -8.99 10.17
CA LEU A 141 -1.19 -8.38 11.19
C LEU A 141 -0.61 -7.04 11.62
N HIS A 142 -1.46 -6.15 12.12
CA HIS A 142 -1.01 -4.90 12.74
C HIS A 142 -1.06 -5.06 14.27
N LYS A 143 0.04 -4.84 14.99
CA LYS A 143 0.10 -5.10 16.44
C LYS A 143 -0.76 -4.17 17.28
N LYS A 144 -0.87 -2.91 16.87
CA LYS A 144 -1.48 -1.85 17.68
C LYS A 144 -2.29 -0.90 16.80
N LEU A 145 -3.38 -1.41 16.24
CA LEU A 145 -4.22 -0.61 15.36
C LEU A 145 -5.02 0.40 16.18
N THR A 146 -4.79 1.69 15.94
CA THR A 146 -5.42 2.82 16.65
C THR A 146 -5.70 3.97 15.68
N PRO A 147 -6.45 5.01 16.07
CA PRO A 147 -6.64 6.18 15.21
C PRO A 147 -5.32 6.86 14.81
N HIS A 148 -4.29 6.85 15.67
CA HIS A 148 -2.95 7.37 15.36
C HIS A 148 -2.23 6.60 14.25
N SER A 149 -2.64 5.36 13.95
CA SER A 149 -2.02 4.56 12.90
C SER A 149 -2.34 5.08 11.50
N PHE A 150 -3.35 5.93 11.37
CA PHE A 150 -3.88 6.41 10.10
C PHE A 150 -3.69 7.92 9.93
N LEU A 151 -3.32 8.31 8.72
CA LEU A 151 -3.31 9.69 8.26
C LEU A 151 -4.55 9.95 7.41
N ILE A 152 -5.04 11.19 7.46
CA ILE A 152 -6.23 11.61 6.72
C ILE A 152 -5.96 12.89 5.92
N LYS A 153 -6.54 12.94 4.71
CA LYS A 153 -6.48 14.11 3.83
C LYS A 153 -7.71 14.18 2.94
N LYS A 154 -8.16 15.40 2.61
CA LYS A 154 -9.17 15.63 1.57
C LYS A 154 -8.49 15.82 0.22
N ILE A 155 -8.83 14.99 -0.76
CA ILE A 155 -8.28 15.03 -2.12
C ILE A 155 -9.46 14.97 -3.08
N ASN A 156 -9.56 15.92 -4.02
CA ASN A 156 -10.67 16.01 -4.98
C ASN A 156 -12.06 15.92 -4.33
N ASN A 157 -12.25 16.59 -3.19
CA ASN A 157 -13.45 16.55 -2.36
C ASN A 157 -13.78 15.23 -1.65
N GLU A 158 -12.95 14.21 -1.77
CA GLU A 158 -13.10 12.93 -1.07
C GLU A 158 -12.11 12.80 0.09
N LEU A 159 -12.54 12.13 1.16
CA LEU A 159 -11.68 11.83 2.31
C LEU A 159 -10.88 10.56 2.03
N MET A 160 -9.56 10.68 2.10
CA MET A 160 -8.61 9.60 1.86
C MET A 160 -7.86 9.25 3.13
N ILE A 161 -7.73 7.95 3.37
CA ILE A 161 -7.01 7.38 4.51
C ILE A 161 -5.77 6.63 4.04
N LYS A 162 -4.66 6.78 4.78
CA LYS A 162 -3.48 5.92 4.63
C LYS A 162 -2.99 5.38 5.97
N LEU A 163 -2.60 4.10 5.99
CA LEU A 163 -1.88 3.51 7.12
C LEU A 163 -0.41 3.99 7.09
N ASP A 164 0.00 4.70 8.14
CA ASP A 164 1.36 5.23 8.31
C ASP A 164 2.19 4.38 9.27
N ASP A 165 1.57 3.68 10.22
CA ASP A 165 2.25 2.93 11.28
C ASP A 165 2.76 1.55 10.83
N ILE A 166 3.38 1.51 9.65
CA ILE A 166 3.83 0.29 8.97
C ILE A 166 4.89 -0.51 9.75
N HIS A 167 5.59 0.12 10.69
CA HIS A 167 6.59 -0.55 11.53
C HIS A 167 5.98 -1.44 12.62
N ASN A 168 4.66 -1.38 12.83
CA ASN A 168 3.92 -2.27 13.72
C ASN A 168 3.24 -3.43 12.97
N ILE A 169 3.55 -3.60 11.68
CA ILE A 169 3.12 -4.76 10.88
C ILE A 169 4.07 -5.93 11.12
N GLU A 170 3.51 -7.12 11.34
CA GLU A 170 4.29 -8.36 11.47
C GLU A 170 3.69 -9.52 10.70
N ILE A 171 4.53 -10.54 10.47
CA ILE A 171 4.09 -11.85 9.99
C ILE A 171 3.13 -12.43 11.03
N MET A 172 1.98 -12.86 10.55
CA MET A 172 0.98 -13.45 11.40
C MET A 172 1.42 -14.85 11.85
N PRO A 173 1.49 -15.13 13.16
CA PRO A 173 1.89 -16.44 13.67
C PRO A 173 0.78 -17.47 13.39
N SER A 174 1.18 -18.65 12.92
CA SER A 174 0.24 -19.72 12.52
C SER A 174 -0.67 -20.19 13.67
N LYS A 175 -0.10 -20.40 14.87
CA LYS A 175 -0.82 -20.95 16.04
C LYS A 175 -1.88 -20.03 16.65
N LEU A 176 -1.79 -18.71 16.43
CA LEU A 176 -2.67 -17.70 17.06
C LEU A 176 -3.38 -16.82 16.03
N ARG A 177 -3.46 -17.28 14.78
CA ARG A 177 -3.97 -16.52 13.64
C ARG A 177 -5.37 -15.95 13.88
N SER A 178 -6.31 -16.75 14.38
CA SER A 178 -7.68 -16.31 14.64
C SER A 178 -7.73 -15.18 15.67
N LYS A 179 -7.07 -15.38 16.82
CA LYS A 179 -7.01 -14.40 17.92
C LYS A 179 -6.50 -13.03 17.46
N TYR A 180 -5.41 -12.99 16.69
CA TYR A 180 -4.84 -11.73 16.21
C TYR A 180 -5.71 -11.05 15.14
N LYS A 181 -6.36 -11.82 14.27
CA LYS A 181 -7.34 -11.26 13.33
C LYS A 181 -8.50 -10.62 14.08
N SER A 182 -9.06 -11.33 15.06
CA SER A 182 -10.12 -10.82 15.94
C SER A 182 -9.72 -9.52 16.64
N GLN A 183 -8.45 -9.42 17.09
CA GLN A 183 -7.94 -8.21 17.72
C GLN A 183 -7.91 -7.00 16.77
N ASN A 184 -7.49 -7.18 15.51
CA ASN A 184 -7.57 -6.09 14.53
C ASN A 184 -9.02 -5.69 14.23
N ILE A 185 -9.95 -6.65 14.14
CA ILE A 185 -11.38 -6.37 13.92
C ILE A 185 -11.97 -5.60 15.12
N TYR A 186 -11.64 -6.00 16.34
CA TYR A 186 -12.03 -5.27 17.55
C TYR A 186 -11.48 -3.84 17.58
N SER A 187 -10.22 -3.64 17.16
CA SER A 187 -9.64 -2.31 17.00
C SER A 187 -10.42 -1.46 16.00
N ILE A 188 -10.91 -2.03 14.89
CA ILE A 188 -11.76 -1.31 13.93
C ILE A 188 -13.07 -0.85 14.59
N GLY A 189 -13.72 -1.71 15.38
CA GLY A 189 -14.90 -1.32 16.15
C GLY A 189 -14.61 -0.20 17.15
N SER A 190 -13.44 -0.24 17.80
CA SER A 190 -13.02 0.80 18.76
C SER A 190 -12.73 2.13 18.07
N ILE A 191 -12.09 2.10 16.89
CA ILE A 191 -11.87 3.29 16.05
C ILE A 191 -13.23 3.85 15.58
N THR A 192 -14.14 2.99 15.15
CA THR A 192 -15.49 3.39 14.71
C THR A 192 -16.23 4.10 15.85
N TYR A 193 -16.24 3.52 17.05
CA TYR A 193 -16.82 4.14 18.24
C TYR A 193 -16.17 5.50 18.55
N PHE A 194 -14.83 5.58 18.50
CA PHE A 194 -14.09 6.82 18.73
C PHE A 194 -14.49 7.93 17.74
N LEU A 195 -14.66 7.61 16.46
CA LEU A 195 -15.10 8.58 15.45
C LEU A 195 -16.53 9.07 15.67
N VAL A 196 -17.40 8.24 16.26
CA VAL A 196 -18.80 8.59 16.54
C VAL A 196 -18.94 9.40 17.82
N CYS A 197 -18.22 9.00 18.88
CA CYS A 197 -18.43 9.52 20.23
C CYS A 197 -17.37 10.54 20.68
N GLY A 198 -16.23 10.62 20.00
CA GLY A 198 -15.09 11.44 20.40
C GLY A 198 -14.23 10.84 21.52
N GLU A 199 -14.62 9.69 22.06
CA GLU A 199 -13.99 9.01 23.19
C GLU A 199 -13.89 7.49 22.92
N PHE A 200 -13.01 6.79 23.62
CA PHE A 200 -12.91 5.33 23.51
C PHE A 200 -14.03 4.63 24.30
N PRO A 201 -14.47 3.44 23.85
CA PRO A 201 -15.58 2.73 24.50
C PRO A 201 -15.20 2.30 25.92
N LEU A 202 -16.05 2.67 26.89
CA LEU A 202 -16.02 2.16 28.27
C LEU A 202 -16.99 0.98 28.41
N TYR A 203 -16.63 -0.01 29.21
CA TYR A 203 -17.41 -1.24 29.38
C TYR A 203 -17.87 -1.42 30.82
N TYR A 204 -19.05 -2.01 30.98
CA TYR A 204 -19.57 -2.46 32.26
C TYR A 204 -20.28 -3.81 32.10
N TYR A 205 -20.49 -4.51 33.21
CA TYR A 205 -21.23 -5.77 33.24
C TYR A 205 -22.57 -5.56 33.93
N LYS A 206 -23.64 -6.06 33.32
CA LYS A 206 -24.97 -6.13 33.91
C LYS A 206 -25.56 -7.50 33.63
N ASN A 207 -25.92 -8.25 34.68
CA ASN A 207 -26.40 -9.63 34.58
C ASN A 207 -25.41 -10.55 33.81
N ASN A 208 -24.11 -10.44 34.10
CA ASN A 208 -23.02 -11.13 33.40
C ASN A 208 -22.89 -10.83 31.88
N GLU A 209 -23.69 -9.89 31.36
CA GLU A 209 -23.55 -9.42 29.97
C GLU A 209 -22.62 -8.21 29.91
N LYS A 210 -21.61 -8.27 29.04
CA LYS A 210 -20.76 -7.12 28.71
C LYS A 210 -21.58 -6.10 27.94
N LYS A 211 -21.58 -4.84 28.40
CA LYS A 211 -22.27 -3.71 27.76
C LYS A 211 -21.31 -2.54 27.58
N ILE A 212 -21.60 -1.69 26.60
CA ILE A 212 -20.84 -0.45 26.33
C ILE A 212 -21.56 0.70 27.03
N CYS A 213 -20.81 1.53 27.77
CA CYS A 213 -21.28 2.81 28.25
C CYS A 213 -21.49 3.72 27.04
N ILE A 214 -22.74 4.02 26.73
CA ILE A 214 -23.11 4.83 25.59
C ILE A 214 -23.39 6.25 26.08
N SER A 215 -22.64 7.24 25.58
CA SER A 215 -23.02 8.65 25.75
C SER A 215 -24.33 8.88 24.98
N LYS A 216 -25.42 9.13 25.72
CA LYS A 216 -26.78 9.08 25.15
C LYS A 216 -27.05 10.11 24.05
N LYS A 217 -26.26 11.18 23.90
CA LYS A 217 -26.57 12.28 22.97
C LYS A 217 -26.06 12.03 21.55
N LEU A 218 -24.77 11.73 21.37
CA LEU A 218 -24.16 11.50 20.05
C LEU A 218 -24.56 10.15 19.44
N TRP A 219 -24.61 9.11 20.27
CA TRP A 219 -25.02 7.77 19.84
C TRP A 219 -26.47 7.69 19.34
N LYS A 220 -27.37 8.55 19.85
CA LYS A 220 -28.76 8.59 19.39
C LYS A 220 -28.89 9.05 17.94
N ASN A 221 -28.01 9.96 17.51
CA ASN A 221 -28.03 10.52 16.15
C ASN A 221 -27.41 9.59 15.11
N PHE A 222 -26.67 8.56 15.52
CA PHE A 222 -26.10 7.55 14.64
C PHE A 222 -27.16 6.51 14.25
N SER A 223 -27.16 6.02 13.00
CA SER A 223 -28.18 5.09 12.52
C SER A 223 -28.23 3.78 13.31
N TYR A 224 -29.39 3.10 13.28
CA TYR A 224 -29.50 1.76 13.85
C TYR A 224 -28.47 0.78 13.27
N LYS A 225 -28.23 0.83 11.96
CA LYS A 225 -27.28 -0.06 11.27
C LYS A 225 -25.83 0.20 11.66
N GLY A 226 -25.45 1.47 11.80
CA GLY A 226 -24.11 1.83 12.29
C GLY A 226 -23.91 1.38 13.74
N ARG A 227 -24.91 1.59 14.59
CA ARG A 227 -24.88 1.09 15.99
C ARG A 227 -24.80 -0.42 16.06
N ASP A 228 -25.55 -1.13 15.22
CA ASP A 228 -25.53 -2.59 15.13
C ASP A 228 -24.14 -3.10 14.69
N PHE A 229 -23.53 -2.48 13.69
CA PHE A 229 -22.16 -2.78 13.25
C PHE A 229 -21.15 -2.68 14.41
N ILE A 230 -21.17 -1.57 15.14
CA ILE A 230 -20.28 -1.34 16.28
C ILE A 230 -20.52 -2.40 17.37
N LYS A 231 -21.79 -2.68 17.69
CA LYS A 231 -22.15 -3.67 18.73
C LYS A 231 -21.69 -5.07 18.35
N LYS A 232 -21.91 -5.52 17.12
CA LYS A 232 -21.47 -6.85 16.63
C LYS A 232 -19.97 -7.05 16.79
N ILE A 233 -19.17 -6.00 16.64
CA ILE A 233 -17.72 -6.04 16.84
C ILE A 233 -17.34 -5.97 18.33
N LEU A 234 -17.79 -4.92 19.04
CA LEU A 234 -17.29 -4.60 20.39
C LEU A 234 -17.88 -5.48 21.51
N LEU A 235 -19.10 -5.99 21.29
CA LEU A 235 -19.77 -6.92 22.21
C LEU A 235 -19.62 -8.39 21.77
N GLY A 236 -19.12 -8.64 20.56
CA GLY A 236 -18.82 -9.98 20.08
C GLY A 236 -17.72 -10.66 20.91
N ASN A 237 -17.85 -11.98 21.10
CA ASN A 237 -16.78 -12.77 21.70
C ASN A 237 -15.56 -12.79 20.77
N MET A 238 -14.35 -12.61 21.29
CA MET A 238 -13.13 -12.57 20.49
C MET A 238 -12.88 -13.88 19.70
N SER A 239 -13.40 -15.01 20.17
CA SER A 239 -13.33 -16.28 19.44
C SER A 239 -14.30 -16.38 18.26
N SER A 240 -15.37 -15.59 18.24
CA SER A 240 -16.46 -15.65 17.26
C SER A 240 -16.85 -14.27 16.72
N ILE A 241 -15.94 -13.29 16.81
CA ILE A 241 -16.15 -11.95 16.28
C ILE A 241 -16.30 -12.06 14.76
N ILE A 242 -17.14 -11.20 14.18
CA ILE A 242 -17.40 -11.22 12.74
C ILE A 242 -16.08 -11.13 11.95
N SER A 243 -16.02 -11.78 10.79
CA SER A 243 -14.86 -11.66 9.90
C SER A 243 -14.80 -10.29 9.20
N LEU A 244 -13.65 -9.91 8.63
CA LEU A 244 -13.55 -8.68 7.82
C LEU A 244 -14.48 -8.72 6.60
N ARG A 245 -14.72 -9.92 6.06
CA ARG A 245 -15.64 -10.11 4.94
C ARG A 245 -17.09 -9.86 5.38
N GLU A 246 -17.50 -10.46 6.50
CA GLU A 246 -18.81 -10.17 7.11
C GLU A 246 -18.96 -8.69 7.49
N ALA A 247 -17.88 -8.05 7.96
CA ALA A 247 -17.88 -6.63 8.26
C ALA A 247 -18.14 -5.78 7.00
N LEU A 248 -17.52 -6.10 5.87
CA LEU A 248 -17.75 -5.42 4.58
C LEU A 248 -19.15 -5.67 4.02
N ASP A 249 -19.68 -6.89 4.23
CA ASP A 249 -21.02 -7.29 3.77
C ASP A 249 -22.15 -6.81 4.71
N HIS A 250 -21.82 -6.08 5.79
CA HIS A 250 -22.77 -5.54 6.76
C HIS A 250 -23.71 -4.50 6.15
N GLU A 251 -24.97 -4.47 6.59
CA GLU A 251 -26.01 -3.57 6.04
C GLU A 251 -25.64 -2.09 6.10
N TRP A 252 -24.84 -1.69 7.09
CA TRP A 252 -24.36 -0.33 7.24
C TRP A 252 -23.59 0.18 6.02
N PHE A 253 -22.83 -0.70 5.36
CA PHE A 253 -22.10 -0.37 4.12
C PHE A 253 -22.97 -0.42 2.86
N LYS A 254 -24.10 -1.14 2.90
CA LYS A 254 -25.00 -1.32 1.74
C LYS A 254 -25.81 -0.08 1.38
N GLU A 255 -26.05 0.83 2.33
CA GLU A 255 -27.02 1.92 2.16
C GLU A 255 -26.66 2.97 1.09
N ASN A 256 -25.42 3.07 0.60
CA ASN A 256 -25.03 4.06 -0.41
C ASN A 256 -24.23 3.48 -1.60
N ILE A 257 -24.35 2.16 -1.89
CA ILE A 257 -23.53 1.49 -2.94
C ILE A 257 -23.99 1.82 -4.38
N ARG A 258 -24.98 2.70 -4.58
CA ARG A 258 -25.25 3.27 -5.92
C ARG A 258 -24.26 4.40 -6.24
N GLN A 259 -22.97 4.13 -6.11
CA GLN A 259 -21.98 4.93 -6.83
C GLN A 259 -21.96 4.40 -8.25
N ASN A 260 -22.51 5.15 -9.19
CA ASN A 260 -22.20 4.97 -10.60
C ASN A 260 -20.70 5.22 -10.74
N ILE A 261 -19.89 4.16 -10.61
CA ILE A 261 -18.47 4.25 -10.89
C ILE A 261 -18.39 4.47 -12.40
N TYR A 262 -18.09 5.71 -12.81
CA TYR A 262 -17.79 5.99 -14.20
C TYR A 262 -16.44 5.35 -14.50
N ILE A 263 -16.49 4.21 -15.17
CA ILE A 263 -15.28 3.51 -15.58
C ILE A 263 -15.03 3.85 -17.02
N ASN A 264 -13.93 4.56 -17.26
CA ASN A 264 -13.50 4.85 -18.62
C ASN A 264 -13.08 3.53 -19.30
N PHE A 265 -13.85 3.14 -20.32
CA PHE A 265 -13.62 1.91 -21.09
C PHE A 265 -12.23 1.89 -21.76
N GLU A 266 -11.72 3.05 -22.18
CA GLU A 266 -10.39 3.15 -22.78
C GLU A 266 -9.27 2.85 -21.78
N MET A 267 -9.45 3.24 -20.50
CA MET A 267 -8.50 2.88 -19.44
C MET A 267 -8.48 1.38 -19.19
N LEU A 268 -9.64 0.74 -19.16
CA LEU A 268 -9.74 -0.72 -19.07
C LEU A 268 -9.06 -1.39 -20.27
N ARG A 269 -9.24 -0.84 -21.47
CA ARG A 269 -8.58 -1.33 -22.68
C ARG A 269 -7.07 -1.15 -22.61
N SER A 270 -6.57 -0.07 -22.01
CA SER A 270 -5.14 0.15 -21.76
C SER A 270 -4.57 -0.89 -20.79
N ILE A 271 -5.27 -1.17 -19.68
CA ILE A 271 -4.95 -2.26 -18.76
C ILE A 271 -4.90 -3.60 -19.51
N TYR A 272 -5.94 -3.91 -20.28
CA TYR A 272 -6.01 -5.15 -21.06
C TYR A 272 -4.91 -5.27 -22.10
N ASN A 273 -4.51 -4.19 -22.77
CA ASN A 273 -3.49 -4.23 -23.82
C ASN A 273 -2.05 -4.11 -23.31
N PHE A 274 -1.85 -3.93 -22.00
CA PHE A 274 -0.51 -3.69 -21.45
C PHE A 274 0.50 -4.79 -21.79
N TRP A 275 0.05 -6.05 -21.89
CA TRP A 275 0.89 -7.19 -22.30
C TRP A 275 1.51 -7.04 -23.69
N ARG A 276 0.91 -6.25 -24.58
CA ARG A 276 1.43 -5.99 -25.93
C ARG A 276 2.69 -5.15 -25.92
N LYS A 277 2.90 -4.32 -24.88
CA LYS A 277 4.18 -3.63 -24.69
C LYS A 277 5.26 -4.68 -24.43
N ASN A 278 6.46 -4.49 -24.97
CA ASN A 278 7.54 -5.45 -24.72
C ASN A 278 7.82 -5.61 -23.20
N THR A 279 8.24 -6.80 -22.82
CA THR A 279 8.58 -7.21 -21.44
C THR A 279 9.43 -6.17 -20.71
N PHE A 280 10.50 -5.70 -21.37
CA PHE A 280 11.44 -4.72 -20.83
C PHE A 280 10.77 -3.42 -20.38
N LYS A 281 9.94 -2.85 -21.24
CA LYS A 281 9.19 -1.64 -20.98
C LYS A 281 8.20 -1.85 -19.84
N ARG A 282 7.51 -2.99 -19.79
CA ARG A 282 6.59 -3.33 -18.68
C ARG A 282 7.31 -3.35 -17.34
N TYR A 283 8.49 -3.98 -17.24
CA TYR A 283 9.31 -3.96 -16.02
C TYR A 283 9.66 -2.54 -15.58
N ILE A 284 10.10 -1.70 -16.51
CA ILE A 284 10.46 -0.30 -16.21
C ILE A 284 9.24 0.48 -15.73
N LEU A 285 8.13 0.44 -16.45
CA LEU A 285 6.90 1.16 -16.09
C LEU A 285 6.38 0.73 -14.72
N ASN A 286 6.45 -0.57 -14.40
CA ASN A 286 6.05 -1.07 -13.09
C ASN A 286 6.90 -0.56 -11.94
N ASN A 287 8.20 -0.40 -12.16
CA ASN A 287 9.07 0.17 -11.14
C ASN A 287 8.88 1.68 -11.02
N LEU A 288 8.65 2.37 -12.13
CA LEU A 288 8.30 3.78 -12.11
C LEU A 288 6.98 4.00 -11.35
N ALA A 289 5.96 3.18 -11.58
CA ALA A 289 4.68 3.21 -10.87
C ALA A 289 4.87 3.13 -9.33
N LYS A 290 5.81 2.30 -8.88
CA LYS A 290 6.19 2.25 -7.46
C LYS A 290 6.85 3.54 -6.97
N LEU A 291 7.49 4.35 -7.80
CA LEU A 291 8.10 5.61 -7.38
C LEU A 291 7.15 6.82 -7.45
N ILE A 292 5.97 6.69 -8.07
CA ILE A 292 5.04 7.81 -8.16
C ILE A 292 4.38 8.02 -6.78
N ILE A 293 4.43 9.26 -6.29
CA ILE A 293 3.84 9.73 -5.02
C ILE A 293 2.74 10.79 -5.27
N ASN A 294 2.54 11.19 -6.53
CA ASN A 294 1.60 12.24 -6.90
C ASN A 294 0.14 11.88 -6.54
N GLU A 295 -0.64 12.88 -6.16
CA GLU A 295 -2.03 12.73 -5.75
C GLU A 295 -2.95 12.29 -6.90
N GLU A 296 -2.57 12.58 -8.15
CA GLU A 296 -3.28 12.10 -9.35
C GLU A 296 -3.50 10.58 -9.35
N ILE A 297 -2.60 9.81 -8.74
CA ILE A 297 -2.72 8.35 -8.65
C ILE A 297 -4.03 7.93 -7.95
N TYR A 298 -4.52 8.76 -7.04
CA TYR A 298 -5.72 8.47 -6.27
C TYR A 298 -6.98 8.41 -7.11
N THR A 299 -7.01 9.12 -8.25
CA THR A 299 -8.12 9.03 -9.22
C THR A 299 -8.29 7.63 -9.80
N PHE A 300 -7.26 6.78 -9.73
CA PHE A 300 -7.28 5.41 -10.24
C PHE A 300 -7.57 4.35 -9.18
N GLN A 301 -7.77 4.74 -7.91
CA GLN A 301 -8.11 3.77 -6.85
C GLN A 301 -9.46 3.11 -7.09
N SER A 302 -10.47 3.87 -7.51
CA SER A 302 -11.81 3.34 -7.83
C SER A 302 -11.74 2.26 -8.91
N LEU A 303 -10.89 2.46 -9.93
CA LEU A 303 -10.65 1.48 -10.98
C LEU A 303 -9.97 0.21 -10.44
N PHE A 304 -8.97 0.35 -9.58
CA PHE A 304 -8.33 -0.80 -8.94
C PHE A 304 -9.32 -1.61 -8.08
N PHE A 305 -10.09 -0.94 -7.23
CA PHE A 305 -11.08 -1.60 -6.38
C PHE A 305 -12.26 -2.17 -7.16
N TYR A 306 -12.57 -1.62 -8.33
CA TYR A 306 -13.51 -2.25 -9.26
C TYR A 306 -13.01 -3.61 -9.75
N LEU A 307 -11.69 -3.74 -9.99
CA LEU A 307 -11.08 -5.01 -10.40
C LEU A 307 -10.92 -6.01 -9.24
N ASP A 308 -10.70 -5.50 -8.03
CA ASP A 308 -10.51 -6.29 -6.80
C ASP A 308 -11.85 -6.62 -6.12
N ILE A 309 -12.64 -7.48 -6.79
CA ILE A 309 -13.97 -7.94 -6.32
C ILE A 309 -13.93 -8.46 -4.88
N LEU A 310 -12.87 -9.19 -4.52
CA LEU A 310 -12.70 -9.78 -3.19
C LEU A 310 -12.15 -8.78 -2.17
N GLN A 311 -11.77 -7.57 -2.60
CA GLN A 311 -11.29 -6.48 -1.76
C GLN A 311 -10.06 -6.87 -0.93
N GLN A 312 -9.20 -7.72 -1.50
CA GLN A 312 -8.01 -8.27 -0.85
C GLN A 312 -6.76 -7.42 -1.10
N GLY A 313 -6.91 -6.29 -1.79
CA GLY A 313 -5.84 -5.41 -2.26
C GLY A 313 -4.94 -6.07 -3.29
N SER A 314 -5.45 -7.08 -4.01
CA SER A 314 -4.73 -7.75 -5.11
C SER A 314 -5.72 -8.55 -5.97
N ILE A 315 -5.52 -8.51 -7.29
CA ILE A 315 -6.47 -9.08 -8.25
C ILE A 315 -5.93 -10.43 -8.72
N LYS A 316 -6.67 -11.50 -8.45
CA LYS A 316 -6.36 -12.85 -8.96
C LYS A 316 -6.92 -13.06 -10.36
N TYR A 317 -6.42 -14.08 -11.06
CA TYR A 317 -6.83 -14.38 -12.43
C TYR A 317 -8.35 -14.58 -12.55
N GLU A 318 -8.99 -15.24 -11.59
CA GLU A 318 -10.43 -15.53 -11.64
C GLU A 318 -11.25 -14.23 -11.59
N GLN A 319 -10.86 -13.28 -10.74
CA GLN A 319 -11.50 -11.97 -10.62
C GLN A 319 -11.30 -11.15 -11.90
N TYR A 320 -10.06 -11.12 -12.41
CA TYR A 320 -9.71 -10.44 -13.65
C TYR A 320 -10.50 -10.99 -14.83
N PHE A 321 -10.59 -12.32 -14.95
CA PHE A 321 -11.32 -13.01 -16.01
C PHE A 321 -12.80 -12.65 -16.00
N ILE A 322 -13.45 -12.68 -14.83
CA ILE A 322 -14.88 -12.32 -14.69
C ILE A 322 -15.13 -10.91 -15.24
N ILE A 323 -14.28 -9.95 -14.91
CA ILE A 323 -14.47 -8.56 -15.35
C ILE A 323 -14.16 -8.39 -16.82
N MET A 324 -13.04 -8.93 -17.32
CA MET A 324 -12.72 -8.84 -18.75
C MET A 324 -13.80 -9.50 -19.62
N LYS A 325 -14.36 -10.63 -19.16
CA LYS A 325 -15.52 -11.27 -19.81
C LYS A 325 -16.75 -10.38 -19.80
N LYS A 326 -17.07 -9.75 -18.68
CA LYS A 326 -18.21 -8.82 -18.56
C LYS A 326 -18.08 -7.61 -19.50
N LEU A 327 -16.86 -7.20 -19.81
CA LEU A 327 -16.54 -6.09 -20.71
C LEU A 327 -16.51 -6.49 -22.20
N GLY A 328 -16.76 -7.76 -22.53
CA GLY A 328 -16.73 -8.24 -23.92
C GLY A 328 -15.31 -8.45 -24.49
N LEU A 329 -14.27 -8.47 -23.66
CA LEU A 329 -12.88 -8.68 -24.07
C LEU A 329 -12.53 -10.18 -24.06
N LEU A 330 -13.19 -10.95 -24.95
CA LEU A 330 -13.11 -12.43 -25.01
C LEU A 330 -12.12 -12.98 -26.06
N ASP A 331 -11.16 -12.18 -26.50
CA ASP A 331 -10.30 -12.51 -27.64
C ASP A 331 -9.17 -13.50 -27.30
N GLY A 332 -9.42 -14.63 -26.61
CA GLY A 332 -8.43 -15.70 -26.32
C GLY A 332 -7.19 -15.33 -25.47
N ASP A 333 -6.86 -14.03 -25.39
CA ASP A 333 -5.61 -13.47 -24.88
C ASP A 333 -5.71 -13.03 -23.43
N ILE A 334 -6.87 -13.19 -22.77
CA ILE A 334 -7.09 -12.75 -21.38
C ILE A 334 -5.99 -13.30 -20.45
N LYS A 335 -5.55 -14.55 -20.67
CA LYS A 335 -4.46 -15.14 -19.89
C LYS A 335 -3.12 -14.47 -20.16
N MET A 336 -2.81 -14.16 -21.41
CA MET A 336 -1.61 -13.41 -21.77
C MET A 336 -1.65 -11.98 -21.21
N SER A 337 -2.82 -11.36 -21.22
CA SER A 337 -3.05 -10.05 -20.63
C SER A 337 -2.77 -10.04 -19.13
N PHE A 338 -3.37 -10.99 -18.38
CA PHE A 338 -3.09 -11.16 -16.96
C PHE A 338 -1.60 -11.38 -16.68
N ASN A 339 -0.97 -12.31 -17.41
CA ASN A 339 0.45 -12.62 -17.25
C ASN A 339 1.36 -11.42 -17.62
N GLY A 340 0.92 -10.56 -18.53
CA GLY A 340 1.61 -9.34 -18.90
C GLY A 340 1.55 -8.24 -17.83
N LEU A 341 0.45 -8.21 -17.05
CA LEU A 341 0.26 -7.33 -15.89
C LEU A 341 0.98 -7.84 -14.64
N ASP A 342 0.95 -9.15 -14.36
CA ASP A 342 1.66 -9.78 -13.24
C ASP A 342 3.17 -9.94 -13.53
N ILE A 343 3.84 -8.79 -13.64
CA ILE A 343 5.27 -8.70 -13.98
C ILE A 343 6.15 -9.44 -12.97
N SER A 344 5.75 -9.46 -11.70
CA SER A 344 6.47 -10.18 -10.63
C SER A 344 6.21 -11.68 -10.64
N ARG A 345 5.29 -12.18 -11.49
CA ARG A 345 4.84 -13.59 -11.54
C ARG A 345 4.40 -14.08 -10.17
N SER A 346 3.72 -13.21 -9.42
CA SER A 346 3.23 -13.48 -8.07
C SER A 346 1.90 -14.25 -8.05
N GLY A 347 1.29 -14.45 -9.22
CA GLY A 347 -0.06 -14.97 -9.38
C GLY A 347 -1.14 -13.92 -9.10
N LYS A 348 -0.76 -12.66 -8.93
CA LYS A 348 -1.65 -11.56 -8.53
C LYS A 348 -1.24 -10.25 -9.20
N ILE A 349 -2.22 -9.45 -9.59
CA ILE A 349 -2.01 -8.07 -10.05
C ILE A 349 -2.14 -7.14 -8.84
N GLN A 350 -1.10 -6.36 -8.58
CA GLN A 350 -1.02 -5.38 -7.51
C GLN A 350 -1.39 -3.97 -8.01
N PHE A 351 -1.55 -3.01 -7.09
CA PHE A 351 -1.90 -1.64 -7.45
C PHE A 351 -0.89 -0.99 -8.39
N SER A 352 0.41 -1.15 -8.15
CA SER A 352 1.45 -0.61 -9.03
C SER A 352 1.41 -1.19 -10.45
N ASN A 353 0.91 -2.42 -10.64
CA ASN A 353 0.75 -2.99 -11.99
C ASN A 353 -0.34 -2.25 -12.78
N ILE A 354 -1.45 -1.89 -12.14
CA ILE A 354 -2.52 -1.10 -12.76
C ILE A 354 -1.99 0.30 -13.10
N ILE A 355 -1.32 0.96 -12.16
CA ILE A 355 -0.72 2.28 -12.41
C ILE A 355 0.28 2.22 -13.58
N ALA A 356 1.12 1.19 -13.64
CA ALA A 356 2.08 0.99 -14.73
C ALA A 356 1.40 0.88 -16.09
N SER A 357 0.27 0.18 -16.16
CA SER A 357 -0.48 0.01 -17.41
C SER A 357 -1.09 1.30 -17.94
N LEU A 358 -1.37 2.25 -17.05
CA LEU A 358 -1.94 3.56 -17.40
C LEU A 358 -0.87 4.60 -17.74
N MET A 359 0.41 4.30 -17.55
CA MET A 359 1.51 5.20 -17.90
C MET A 359 1.60 5.39 -19.42
N ASN A 360 2.00 6.60 -19.83
CA ASN A 360 2.03 7.14 -21.20
C ASN A 360 0.67 7.59 -21.73
N SER A 361 -0.41 6.82 -21.52
CA SER A 361 -1.73 7.18 -22.05
C SER A 361 -2.53 8.09 -21.10
N TYR A 362 -2.48 7.83 -19.78
CA TYR A 362 -3.21 8.61 -18.77
C TYR A 362 -2.31 9.22 -17.70
N ILE A 363 -1.18 8.58 -17.40
CA ILE A 363 -0.22 9.06 -16.41
C ILE A 363 1.06 9.48 -17.12
N LYS A 364 1.34 10.79 -17.09
CA LYS A 364 2.57 11.35 -17.65
C LYS A 364 3.77 10.98 -16.79
N ILE A 365 4.79 10.41 -17.41
CA ILE A 365 6.04 10.10 -16.74
C ILE A 365 6.83 11.41 -16.55
N LYS A 366 6.94 11.89 -15.30
CA LYS A 366 7.78 13.06 -14.98
C LYS A 366 9.26 12.71 -15.14
N LYS A 367 10.05 13.65 -15.68
CA LYS A 367 11.50 13.50 -15.87
C LYS A 367 12.22 13.23 -14.54
N THR A 368 11.75 13.81 -13.44
CA THR A 368 12.26 13.58 -12.08
C THR A 368 12.09 12.12 -11.63
N THR A 369 10.90 11.54 -11.79
CA THR A 369 10.63 10.12 -11.45
C THR A 369 11.48 9.18 -12.31
N ALA A 370 11.59 9.47 -13.62
CA ALA A 370 12.46 8.71 -14.51
C ALA A 370 13.93 8.77 -14.08
N PHE A 371 14.40 9.95 -13.65
CA PHE A 371 15.77 10.15 -13.19
C PHE A 371 16.06 9.41 -11.87
N GLN A 372 15.11 9.37 -10.94
CA GLN A 372 15.25 8.59 -9.71
C GLN A 372 15.38 7.10 -9.98
N PHE A 373 14.52 6.58 -10.86
CA PHE A 373 14.66 5.20 -11.33
C PHE A 373 16.02 5.00 -12.02
N PHE A 374 16.44 5.95 -12.85
CA PHE A 374 17.70 5.85 -13.56
C PHE A 374 18.89 5.71 -12.61
N LYS A 375 18.98 6.60 -11.61
CA LYS A 375 19.99 6.54 -10.55
C LYS A 375 19.94 5.25 -9.73
N LYS A 376 18.74 4.70 -9.46
CA LYS A 376 18.58 3.42 -8.75
C LYS A 376 19.19 2.25 -9.52
N VAL A 377 19.14 2.29 -10.84
CA VAL A 377 19.69 1.23 -11.71
C VAL A 377 21.18 1.46 -12.00
N ASP A 378 21.59 2.72 -12.15
CA ASP A 378 22.97 3.14 -12.36
C ASP A 378 23.77 3.18 -11.05
N TYR A 379 23.82 2.05 -10.35
CA TYR A 379 24.40 1.92 -9.01
C TYR A 379 25.89 2.30 -8.90
N ASN A 380 26.61 2.40 -10.02
CA ASN A 380 28.01 2.80 -10.08
C ASN A 380 28.23 4.20 -10.69
N ASN A 381 27.15 4.97 -10.91
CA ASN A 381 27.18 6.35 -11.38
C ASN A 381 27.97 6.57 -12.69
N GLU A 382 27.88 5.63 -13.64
CA GLU A 382 28.53 5.78 -14.95
C GLU A 382 27.76 6.72 -15.90
N GLY A 383 26.56 7.16 -15.51
CA GLY A 383 25.65 7.95 -16.34
C GLY A 383 24.95 7.13 -17.43
N ILE A 384 25.02 5.79 -17.34
CA ILE A 384 24.53 4.88 -18.37
C ILE A 384 23.87 3.66 -17.74
N ILE A 385 22.67 3.32 -18.22
CA ILE A 385 22.02 2.06 -17.92
C ILE A 385 22.27 1.05 -19.03
N THR A 386 22.67 -0.15 -18.64
CA THR A 386 22.81 -1.29 -19.56
C THR A 386 21.73 -2.33 -19.28
N LYS A 387 21.42 -3.18 -20.28
CA LYS A 387 20.54 -4.35 -20.06
C LYS A 387 21.02 -5.20 -18.86
N LYS A 388 22.33 -5.35 -18.68
CA LYS A 388 22.93 -6.09 -17.55
C LYS A 388 22.61 -5.44 -16.19
N LYS A 389 22.73 -4.10 -16.08
CA LYS A 389 22.40 -3.37 -14.84
C LYS A 389 20.91 -3.55 -14.49
N LEU A 390 20.03 -3.50 -15.49
CA LEU A 390 18.60 -3.75 -15.30
C LEU A 390 18.29 -5.21 -14.95
N TYR A 391 18.91 -6.18 -15.62
CA TYR A 391 18.73 -7.60 -15.27
C TYR A 391 19.20 -7.89 -13.85
N LYS A 392 20.34 -7.32 -13.43
CA LYS A 392 20.83 -7.40 -12.06
C LYS A 392 19.85 -6.74 -11.09
N PHE A 393 19.35 -5.55 -11.44
CA PHE A 393 18.36 -4.83 -10.64
C PHE A 393 17.06 -5.65 -10.46
N TYR A 394 16.61 -6.35 -11.49
CA TYR A 394 15.39 -7.17 -11.46
C TYR A 394 15.60 -8.62 -11.05
N ASN A 395 16.83 -9.06 -10.74
CA ASN A 395 17.17 -10.47 -10.52
C ASN A 395 16.65 -11.42 -11.63
N LEU A 396 16.59 -10.94 -12.87
CA LEU A 396 16.12 -11.73 -14.01
C LEU A 396 17.22 -12.71 -14.44
N LYS A 397 16.89 -14.01 -14.43
CA LYS A 397 17.80 -15.09 -14.84
C LYS A 397 17.89 -15.25 -16.36
N THR A 398 16.89 -14.80 -17.12
CA THR A 398 16.79 -15.05 -18.55
C THR A 398 17.42 -13.91 -19.37
N LYS A 399 18.50 -14.23 -20.11
CA LYS A 399 19.11 -13.34 -21.11
C LYS A 399 18.19 -13.08 -22.33
N ASN A 400 17.13 -13.88 -22.51
CA ASN A 400 16.37 -13.98 -23.75
C ASN A 400 15.08 -13.15 -23.81
N GLU A 401 14.70 -12.44 -22.75
CA GLU A 401 13.40 -11.72 -22.74
C GLU A 401 13.46 -10.30 -23.31
N ILE A 402 14.64 -9.75 -23.62
CA ILE A 402 14.79 -8.43 -24.26
C ILE A 402 15.42 -8.60 -25.65
N ASN A 403 14.57 -8.60 -26.69
CA ASN A 403 14.96 -8.70 -28.11
C ASN A 403 16.29 -8.00 -28.45
N SER A 404 17.10 -8.69 -29.27
CA SER A 404 18.48 -8.37 -29.63
C SER A 404 18.67 -7.01 -30.31
N TYR A 405 17.61 -6.38 -30.81
CA TYR A 405 17.63 -5.10 -31.54
C TYR A 405 17.56 -3.84 -30.66
N ALA A 406 17.31 -3.96 -29.35
CA ALA A 406 17.29 -2.79 -28.47
C ALA A 406 18.72 -2.33 -28.09
N LYS A 407 18.98 -1.02 -28.22
CA LYS A 407 20.22 -0.34 -27.83
C LYS A 407 20.80 -0.92 -26.52
N LYS A 408 22.06 -1.36 -26.54
CA LYS A 408 22.67 -2.10 -25.41
C LYS A 408 22.92 -1.24 -24.17
N LYS A 409 22.95 0.09 -24.35
CA LYS A 409 23.26 1.11 -23.36
C LYS A 409 22.35 2.32 -23.59
N PHE A 410 21.83 2.91 -22.52
CA PHE A 410 21.02 4.13 -22.57
C PHE A 410 21.68 5.21 -21.72
N THR A 411 21.91 6.38 -22.29
CA THR A 411 22.06 7.60 -21.49
C THR A 411 20.71 7.95 -20.86
N PHE A 412 20.68 8.90 -19.93
CA PHE A 412 19.43 9.30 -19.29
C PHE A 412 18.39 9.84 -20.29
N GLU A 413 18.78 10.71 -21.23
CA GLU A 413 17.86 11.28 -22.22
C GLU A 413 17.32 10.20 -23.16
N GLU A 414 18.16 9.25 -23.58
CA GLU A 414 17.74 8.11 -24.40
C GLU A 414 16.77 7.20 -23.65
N PHE A 415 17.04 6.92 -22.38
CA PHE A 415 16.16 6.16 -21.51
C PHE A 415 14.80 6.86 -21.34
N TYR A 416 14.81 8.17 -21.06
CA TYR A 416 13.60 8.96 -20.87
C TYR A 416 12.75 9.02 -22.15
N ASN A 417 13.39 9.21 -23.31
CA ASN A 417 12.70 9.17 -24.60
C ASN A 417 12.13 7.78 -24.91
N TYR A 418 12.83 6.71 -24.55
CA TYR A 418 12.35 5.34 -24.73
C TYR A 418 11.09 5.05 -23.91
N ILE A 419 11.07 5.45 -22.64
CA ILE A 419 9.93 5.14 -21.75
C ILE A 419 8.70 5.99 -22.05
N ARG A 420 8.87 7.23 -22.54
CA ARG A 420 7.76 8.18 -22.79
C ARG A 420 6.99 7.88 -24.07
N LYS A 421 7.63 7.29 -25.08
CA LYS A 421 6.93 6.84 -26.30
C LYS A 421 5.92 5.76 -25.92
N GLU A 422 4.79 5.65 -26.61
CA GLU A 422 3.79 4.60 -26.32
C GLU A 422 4.29 3.18 -26.62
#